data_AF-A0A536PDJ7-F1
#
_entry.id   AF-A0A536PDJ7-F1
#
_cell.length_a   1.000
_cell.length_b   1.000
_cell.length_c   1.000
_cell.angle_alpha   90.00
_cell.angle_beta   90.00
_cell.angle_gamma   90.00
#
_symmetry.space_group_name_H-M   'P 1'
#
loop_
_entity.id
_entity.type
_entity.pdbx_description
1 polymer ?
#
loop_
_entity_poly.entity_id
_entity_poly.type
_entity_poly.pdbx_seq_one_letter_code
_entity_poly.pdbx_strand_id
1 'polypeptide(L)'
;MANTRSAKKRVRASVRKRNRNRATRSAVKTLITRARRPADSTAGLTSEEVRHAISALDKAAEKGVLHPNNASRRKSRLMSALSRIAPAEKPAQKAPAKKAAAPAAEKKPAAEKKPAPRAARAKA
;
A
#
# COMPACT_ATOMS: atom_id res chain seq x y z
N MET A 1 -15.18 -32.76 0.71
CA MET A 1 -14.60 -33.29 -0.56
C MET A 1 -15.12 -32.47 -1.73
N ALA A 2 -14.35 -32.35 -2.82
CA ALA A 2 -14.79 -31.67 -4.04
C ALA A 2 -15.46 -32.70 -4.98
N ASN A 3 -16.78 -32.77 -4.96
CA ASN A 3 -17.52 -33.88 -5.57
C ASN A 3 -17.78 -33.66 -7.08
N THR A 4 -17.79 -32.40 -7.55
CA THR A 4 -17.98 -32.06 -8.97
C THR A 4 -16.65 -31.84 -9.71
N ARG A 5 -16.63 -32.07 -11.02
CA ARG A 5 -15.44 -31.85 -11.87
C ARG A 5 -14.94 -30.40 -11.79
N SER A 6 -15.87 -29.44 -11.76
CA SER A 6 -15.57 -28.01 -11.60
C SER A 6 -14.95 -27.69 -10.24
N ALA A 7 -15.45 -28.29 -9.15
CA ALA A 7 -14.88 -28.14 -7.81
C ALA A 7 -13.45 -28.69 -7.74
N LYS A 8 -13.20 -29.89 -8.28
CA LYS A 8 -11.84 -30.48 -8.36
C LYS A 8 -10.87 -29.55 -9.13
N LYS A 9 -11.33 -28.91 -10.21
CA LYS A 9 -10.53 -27.90 -10.96
C LYS A 9 -10.24 -26.66 -10.11
N ARG A 10 -11.23 -26.14 -9.36
CA ARG A 10 -11.05 -24.97 -8.48
C ARG A 10 -10.06 -25.24 -7.34
N VAL A 11 -10.08 -26.44 -6.74
CA VAL A 11 -9.10 -26.85 -5.72
C VAL A 11 -7.67 -26.83 -6.28
N ARG A 12 -7.44 -27.41 -7.46
CA ARG A 12 -6.12 -27.38 -8.12
C ARG A 12 -5.65 -25.94 -8.42
N ALA A 13 -6.57 -25.07 -8.84
CA ALA A 13 -6.25 -23.66 -9.08
C ALA A 13 -5.95 -22.90 -7.78
N SER A 14 -6.70 -23.16 -6.71
CA SER A 14 -6.54 -22.48 -5.43
C SER A 14 -5.21 -22.83 -4.76
N VAL A 15 -4.79 -24.10 -4.81
CA VAL A 15 -3.48 -24.55 -4.30
C VAL A 15 -2.34 -23.82 -5.01
N ARG A 16 -2.37 -23.75 -6.35
CA ARG A 16 -1.36 -23.04 -7.14
C ARG A 16 -1.29 -21.54 -6.83
N LYS A 17 -2.44 -20.89 -6.63
CA LYS A 17 -2.51 -19.47 -6.22
C LYS A 17 -2.01 -19.28 -4.80
N ARG A 18 -2.38 -20.17 -3.88
CA ARG A 18 -1.97 -20.15 -2.47
C ARG A 18 -0.46 -20.23 -2.33
N ASN A 19 0.21 -21.15 -3.05
CA ASN A 19 1.65 -21.32 -2.97
C ASN A 19 2.40 -20.06 -3.42
N ARG A 20 2.00 -19.47 -4.56
CA ARG A 20 2.55 -18.20 -5.06
C ARG A 20 2.34 -17.05 -4.08
N ASN A 21 1.11 -16.89 -3.58
CA ASN A 21 0.79 -15.82 -2.63
C ASN A 21 1.50 -16.00 -1.29
N ARG A 22 1.72 -17.25 -0.84
CA ARG A 22 2.44 -17.56 0.39
C ARG A 22 3.88 -17.06 0.31
N ALA A 23 4.59 -17.36 -0.78
CA ALA A 23 5.97 -16.92 -0.99
C ALA A 23 6.10 -15.39 -1.00
N THR A 24 5.23 -14.70 -1.74
CA THR A 24 5.23 -13.22 -1.77
C THR A 24 4.90 -12.63 -0.40
N ARG A 25 3.90 -13.19 0.31
CA ARG A 25 3.52 -12.71 1.65
C ARG A 25 4.62 -12.93 2.68
N SER A 26 5.32 -14.07 2.64
CA SER A 26 6.43 -14.33 3.55
C SER A 26 7.60 -13.39 3.28
N ALA A 27 7.97 -13.19 2.01
CA ALA A 27 9.04 -12.26 1.63
C ALA A 27 8.74 -10.83 2.12
N VAL A 28 7.53 -10.31 1.85
CA VAL A 28 7.10 -8.99 2.31
C VAL A 28 7.08 -8.91 3.84
N LYS A 29 6.61 -9.95 4.54
CA LYS A 29 6.62 -9.99 6.01
C LYS A 29 8.04 -9.89 6.55
N THR A 30 8.98 -10.66 5.99
CA THR A 30 10.38 -10.64 6.40
C THR A 30 11.00 -9.25 6.23
N LEU A 31 10.78 -8.60 5.09
CA LEU A 31 11.30 -7.24 4.85
C LEU A 31 10.70 -6.22 5.82
N ILE A 32 9.41 -6.32 6.13
CA ILE A 32 8.77 -5.46 7.14
C ILE A 32 9.33 -5.72 8.54
N THR A 33 9.58 -6.98 8.89
CA THR A 33 10.16 -7.33 10.20
C THR A 33 11.58 -6.81 10.32
N ARG A 34 12.40 -6.91 9.26
CA ARG A 34 13.75 -6.32 9.20
C ARG A 34 13.68 -4.81 9.39
N ALA A 35 12.88 -4.12 8.59
CA ALA A 35 12.66 -2.68 8.66
C ALA A 35 11.92 -2.20 9.93
N ARG A 36 11.53 -3.09 10.86
CA ARG A 36 10.90 -2.73 12.15
C ARG A 36 11.74 -3.09 13.35
N ARG A 37 12.74 -3.96 13.20
CA ARG A 37 13.48 -4.49 14.35
C ARG A 37 14.24 -3.31 14.98
N PRO A 38 13.99 -2.97 16.26
CA PRO A 38 14.80 -1.99 16.95
C PRO A 38 16.22 -2.55 17.03
N ALA A 39 17.18 -1.73 16.64
CA ALA A 39 18.57 -2.14 16.55
C ALA A 39 19.18 -2.16 17.95
N ASP A 40 19.29 -3.35 18.55
CA ASP A 40 20.18 -3.59 19.70
C ASP A 40 21.67 -3.52 19.27
N SER A 41 21.94 -3.33 17.98
CA SER A 41 23.27 -3.19 17.40
C SER A 41 23.27 -1.98 16.45
N THR A 42 23.62 -0.81 16.98
CA THR A 42 24.35 0.34 16.36
C THR A 42 23.99 0.87 14.96
N ALA A 43 23.05 0.30 14.23
CA ALA A 43 22.55 0.78 12.95
C ALA A 43 21.03 0.83 13.05
N GLY A 44 20.49 2.01 13.36
CA GLY A 44 19.05 2.25 13.41
C GLY A 44 18.36 1.84 12.10
N LEU A 45 17.01 1.81 12.09
CA LEU A 45 16.19 1.58 10.90
C LEU A 45 16.85 2.20 9.66
N THR A 46 17.52 1.39 8.84
CA THR A 46 18.29 1.96 7.74
C THR A 46 17.32 2.47 6.70
N SER A 47 17.57 3.68 6.19
CA SER A 47 16.73 4.27 5.14
C SER A 47 16.60 3.34 3.92
N GLU A 48 17.62 2.52 3.67
CA GLU A 48 17.67 1.50 2.62
C GLU A 48 16.72 0.33 2.87
N GLU A 49 16.72 -0.28 4.06
CA GLU A 49 15.80 -1.38 4.38
C GLU A 49 14.33 -0.95 4.30
N VAL A 50 14.04 0.28 4.72
CA VAL A 50 12.70 0.87 4.57
C VAL A 50 12.33 1.04 3.10
N ARG A 51 13.24 1.53 2.25
CA ARG A 51 13.04 1.65 0.80
C ARG A 51 12.77 0.28 0.15
N HIS A 52 13.54 -0.75 0.51
CA HIS A 52 13.33 -2.11 0.02
C HIS A 52 11.98 -2.68 0.46
N ALA A 53 11.59 -2.48 1.72
CA ALA A 53 10.29 -2.91 2.23
C ALA A 53 9.12 -2.22 1.50
N ILE A 54 9.26 -0.92 1.17
CA ILE A 54 8.25 -0.17 0.42
C ILE A 54 8.14 -0.67 -1.02
N SER A 55 9.26 -0.84 -1.72
CA SER A 55 9.25 -1.39 -3.08
C SER A 55 8.57 -2.76 -3.14
N ALA A 56 8.84 -3.62 -2.16
CA ALA A 56 8.21 -4.94 -2.06
C ALA A 56 6.70 -4.87 -1.74
N LEU A 57 6.26 -3.92 -0.92
CA LEU A 57 4.85 -3.67 -0.62
C LEU A 57 4.08 -3.24 -1.86
N ASP A 58 4.63 -2.29 -2.62
CA ASP A 58 4.00 -1.73 -3.81
C ASP A 58 3.89 -2.80 -4.91
N LYS A 59 4.97 -3.58 -5.15
CA LYS A 59 4.95 -4.75 -6.05
C LYS A 59 3.95 -5.83 -5.64
N ALA A 60 3.74 -6.03 -4.34
CA ALA A 60 2.78 -7.00 -3.83
C ALA A 60 1.32 -6.51 -3.96
N ALA A 61 1.10 -5.20 -3.96
CA ALA A 61 -0.19 -4.58 -4.22
C ALA A 61 -0.55 -4.66 -5.72
N GLU A 62 0.40 -4.34 -6.60
CA GLU A 62 0.23 -4.48 -8.07
C GLU A 62 -0.13 -5.90 -8.47
N LYS A 63 0.51 -6.91 -7.86
CA LYS A 63 0.22 -8.34 -8.09
C LYS A 63 -1.10 -8.81 -7.46
N GLY A 64 -1.83 -7.94 -6.76
CA GLY A 64 -3.10 -8.27 -6.08
C GLY A 64 -2.95 -9.24 -4.90
N VAL A 65 -1.73 -9.44 -4.38
CA VAL A 65 -1.48 -10.31 -3.23
C VAL A 65 -1.88 -9.64 -1.92
N LEU A 66 -1.68 -8.32 -1.87
CA LEU A 66 -2.12 -7.41 -0.80
C LEU A 66 -3.09 -6.38 -1.38
N HIS A 67 -4.09 -5.99 -0.59
CA HIS A 67 -4.97 -4.89 -0.97
C HIS A 67 -4.19 -3.55 -0.94
N PRO A 68 -4.43 -2.60 -1.87
CA PRO A 68 -3.72 -1.31 -1.92
C PRO A 68 -3.77 -0.58 -0.57
N ASN A 69 -4.95 -0.46 0.04
CA ASN A 69 -5.09 0.15 1.37
C ASN A 69 -4.26 -0.55 2.46
N ASN A 70 -4.03 -1.87 2.37
CA ASN A 70 -3.17 -2.58 3.32
C ASN A 70 -1.69 -2.22 3.10
N ALA A 71 -1.26 -2.15 1.84
CA ALA A 71 0.06 -1.68 1.49
C ALA A 71 0.29 -0.23 1.94
N SER A 72 -0.64 0.69 1.66
CA SER A 72 -0.56 2.10 2.09
C SER A 72 -0.48 2.25 3.61
N ARG A 73 -1.30 1.50 4.37
CA ARG A 73 -1.23 1.50 5.84
C ARG A 73 0.14 1.03 6.36
N ARG A 74 0.73 0.00 5.74
CA ARG A 74 2.05 -0.51 6.15
C ARG A 74 3.16 0.47 5.80
N LYS A 75 3.10 1.09 4.62
CA LYS A 75 4.01 2.14 4.15
C LYS A 75 4.02 3.34 5.10
N SER A 76 2.83 3.86 5.44
CA SER A 76 2.66 4.95 6.41
C SER A 76 3.29 4.62 7.77
N ARG A 77 3.02 3.42 8.31
CA ARG A 77 3.59 3.00 9.61
C ARG A 77 5.12 2.90 9.60
N LEU A 78 5.73 2.44 8.51
CA LEU A 78 7.19 2.37 8.39
C LEU A 78 7.80 3.78 8.34
N MET A 79 7.19 4.67 7.56
CA MET A 79 7.63 6.06 7.45
C MET A 79 7.51 6.82 8.77
N SER A 80 6.40 6.65 9.50
CA SER A 80 6.23 7.25 10.82
C SER A 80 7.20 6.69 11.87
N ALA A 81 7.64 5.43 11.73
CA ALA A 81 8.66 4.87 12.61
C ALA A 81 10.04 5.48 12.31
N LEU A 82 10.39 5.60 11.02
CA LEU A 82 11.64 6.23 10.58
C LEU A 82 11.73 7.70 11.04
N SER A 83 10.65 8.47 10.87
CA SER A 83 10.62 9.89 11.28
C SER A 83 10.70 10.11 12.79
N ARG A 84 10.36 9.11 13.61
CA ARG A 84 10.52 9.18 15.07
C ARG A 84 11.95 8.92 15.51
N ILE A 85 12.67 8.09 14.76
CA ILE A 85 14.06 7.69 15.06
C ILE A 85 15.05 8.72 14.51
N ALA A 86 14.74 9.31 13.35
CA ALA A 86 15.50 10.42 12.78
C ALA A 86 14.84 11.74 13.17
N PRO A 87 15.23 12.39 14.29
CA PRO A 87 14.76 13.73 14.60
C PRO A 87 15.14 14.68 13.46
N ALA A 88 14.16 15.46 13.02
CA ALA A 88 14.20 16.22 11.78
C ALA A 88 15.31 17.28 11.75
N GLU A 89 16.26 17.13 10.82
CA GLU A 89 16.84 18.29 10.15
C GLU A 89 15.76 18.85 9.21
N LYS A 90 15.42 20.12 9.41
CA LYS A 90 14.42 20.86 8.64
C LYS A 90 14.91 21.00 7.19
N PRO A 91 14.17 20.55 6.16
CA PRO A 91 14.44 21.04 4.82
C PRO A 91 13.98 22.49 4.75
N ALA A 92 14.92 23.37 4.46
CA ALA A 92 14.71 24.79 4.24
C ALA A 92 13.56 25.05 3.25
N GLN A 93 12.86 26.14 3.52
CA GLN A 93 11.80 26.72 2.73
C GLN A 93 12.23 26.88 1.25
N LYS A 94 11.39 26.39 0.33
CA LYS A 94 11.25 27.04 -0.99
C LYS A 94 9.83 26.85 -1.52
N ALA A 95 9.02 27.87 -1.30
CA ALA A 95 7.90 28.25 -2.15
C ALA A 95 7.98 29.79 -2.28
N PRO A 96 7.39 30.47 -3.30
CA PRO A 96 6.58 29.99 -4.43
C PRO A 96 6.93 30.63 -5.81
N ALA A 97 6.45 30.09 -6.93
CA ALA A 97 6.23 30.90 -8.15
C ALA A 97 5.06 30.34 -8.99
N LYS A 98 4.17 31.24 -9.41
CA LYS A 98 2.89 31.01 -10.10
C LYS A 98 3.04 31.02 -11.65
N LYS A 99 2.12 30.30 -12.31
CA LYS A 99 1.43 30.55 -13.62
C LYS A 99 2.20 30.84 -14.93
N ALA A 100 1.95 29.99 -15.94
CA ALA A 100 1.58 30.32 -17.34
C ALA A 100 0.94 29.05 -17.99
N ALA A 101 -0.37 28.95 -18.21
CA ALA A 101 -1.19 29.44 -19.34
C ALA A 101 -1.12 28.56 -20.64
N ALA A 102 -2.06 27.60 -20.74
CA ALA A 102 -2.98 27.18 -21.85
C ALA A 102 -2.48 27.04 -23.34
N PRO A 103 -3.17 26.28 -24.25
CA PRO A 103 -4.62 26.37 -24.48
C PRO A 103 -5.44 25.08 -24.80
N ALA A 104 -6.74 25.21 -24.48
CA ALA A 104 -7.96 24.76 -25.19
C ALA A 104 -8.09 23.34 -25.81
N ALA A 105 -9.04 22.56 -25.26
CA ALA A 105 -9.94 21.71 -26.04
C ALA A 105 -11.30 21.59 -25.30
N GLU A 106 -12.34 22.17 -25.88
CA GLU A 106 -13.72 22.17 -25.40
C GLU A 106 -14.42 20.81 -25.59
N LYS A 107 -15.13 20.30 -24.57
CA LYS A 107 -16.42 19.58 -24.74
C LYS A 107 -17.36 19.87 -23.54
N LYS A 108 -18.62 20.13 -23.89
CA LYS A 108 -19.79 20.65 -23.14
C LYS A 108 -20.26 19.79 -21.93
N PRO A 109 -21.16 20.32 -21.05
CA PRO A 109 -21.27 19.93 -19.64
C PRO A 109 -22.28 18.80 -19.38
N ALA A 110 -22.00 17.94 -18.40
CA ALA A 110 -22.93 16.93 -17.92
C ALA A 110 -23.08 16.98 -16.39
N ALA A 111 -24.20 17.56 -15.96
CA ALA A 111 -25.05 17.21 -14.82
C ALA A 111 -24.38 16.93 -13.45
N GLU A 112 -24.59 17.88 -12.53
CA GLU A 112 -24.56 17.67 -11.09
C GLU A 112 -25.37 16.42 -10.68
N LYS A 113 -24.70 15.45 -10.06
CA LYS A 113 -25.35 14.48 -9.18
C LYS A 113 -24.88 14.73 -7.75
N LYS A 114 -25.81 15.26 -6.94
CA LYS A 114 -25.71 15.45 -5.49
C LYS A 114 -25.19 14.17 -4.80
N PRO A 115 -24.33 14.27 -3.76
CA PRO A 115 -23.93 13.11 -2.98
C PRO A 115 -25.12 12.62 -2.12
N ALA A 116 -25.47 11.33 -2.23
CA ALA A 116 -26.48 10.70 -1.40
C ALA A 116 -26.06 10.70 0.09
N PRO A 117 -26.99 10.95 1.03
CA PRO A 117 -26.68 10.93 2.46
C PRO A 117 -26.40 9.49 2.93
N ARG A 118 -25.32 9.32 3.70
CA ARG A 118 -25.02 8.08 4.44
C ARG A 118 -26.19 7.77 5.38
N ALA A 119 -26.94 6.71 5.09
CA ALA A 119 -27.95 6.19 6.00
C ALA A 119 -27.31 5.80 7.33
N ALA A 120 -27.76 6.44 8.41
CA ALA A 120 -27.46 6.06 9.78
C ALA A 120 -27.97 4.62 10.01
N ARG A 121 -27.06 3.73 10.45
CA ARG A 121 -27.45 2.43 10.98
C ARG A 121 -28.15 2.67 12.31
N ALA A 122 -29.48 2.61 12.33
CA ALA A 122 -30.23 2.46 13.56
C ALA A 122 -29.98 1.05 14.12
N LYS A 123 -29.56 1.01 15.38
CA LYS A 123 -29.54 -0.20 16.20
C LYS A 123 -30.99 -0.61 16.48
N ALA A 124 -31.30 -1.88 16.27
CA ALA A 124 -32.33 -2.64 16.96
C ALA A 124 -31.69 -3.98 17.33
#